data_AF-A0A368G6P0-F1
#
_entry.id   AF-A0A368G6P0-F1
#
_cell.length_a   1.000
_cell.length_b   1.000
_cell.length_c   1.000
_cell.angle_alpha   90.00
_cell.angle_beta   90.00
_cell.angle_gamma   90.00
#
_symmetry.space_group_name_H-M   'P 1'
#
loop_
_entity.id
_entity.type
_entity.pdbx_description
1 polymer ?
#
loop_
_entity_poly.entity_id
_entity_poly.type
_entity_poly.pdbx_seq_one_letter_code
_entity_poly.pdbx_strand_id
1 'polypeptide(L)'
;MLDRRLEHDDGRGLFQGVLDNHRTLSRFRLLVEPLASSDKINTAEERIGFHSVVGLAQDMELHYPIVRMLTKAQPNTETVGGISQSLPCDVHIVNLRTTAGATNYGGNGMSTPKNEAALILYRPFTDCRSKLQLQSDCMKQGNTIAPKKLFQNLRSTEEVSLTLLYEGKPTDEVALQPQDVTSVKLSW
;
A
#
# COMPACT_ATOMS: atom_id res chain seq x y z
N MET A 1 10.77 -13.77 -17.49
CA MET A 1 11.59 -13.14 -18.56
C MET A 1 12.17 -11.86 -17.97
N LEU A 2 13.48 -11.61 -18.13
CA LEU A 2 14.17 -10.51 -17.41
C LEU A 2 14.46 -9.30 -18.30
N ASP A 3 14.81 -9.51 -19.57
CA ASP A 3 15.04 -8.47 -20.56
C ASP A 3 14.85 -9.07 -21.97
N ARG A 4 14.71 -8.21 -22.98
CA ARG A 4 14.64 -8.59 -24.40
C ARG A 4 15.33 -7.54 -25.27
N ARG A 5 16.07 -8.02 -26.27
CA ARG A 5 16.66 -7.21 -27.35
C ARG A 5 16.08 -7.69 -28.67
N LEU A 6 15.52 -6.78 -29.46
CA LEU A 6 14.80 -7.09 -30.70
C LEU A 6 15.31 -6.17 -31.80
N GLU A 7 15.76 -6.73 -32.92
CA GLU A 7 16.29 -5.92 -34.04
C GLU A 7 15.19 -5.45 -34.99
N HIS A 8 14.03 -6.10 -34.98
CA HIS A 8 12.94 -5.87 -35.92
C HIS A 8 11.75 -5.21 -35.23
N ASP A 9 11.07 -4.33 -35.98
CA ASP A 9 9.77 -3.76 -35.60
C ASP A 9 8.66 -4.82 -35.68
N ASP A 10 7.65 -4.70 -34.82
CA ASP A 10 6.51 -5.62 -34.75
C ASP A 10 5.29 -5.15 -35.57
N GLY A 11 5.43 -4.07 -36.35
CA GLY A 11 4.38 -3.52 -37.19
C GLY A 11 3.25 -2.89 -36.39
N ARG A 12 3.52 -2.34 -35.20
CA ARG A 12 2.54 -1.64 -34.36
C ARG A 12 2.75 -0.12 -34.29
N GLY A 13 3.58 0.42 -35.18
CA GLY A 13 3.76 1.86 -35.35
C GLY A 13 4.90 2.47 -34.54
N LEU A 14 5.74 1.64 -33.91
CA LEU A 14 6.96 2.09 -33.24
C LEU A 14 8.09 2.33 -34.25
N PHE A 15 8.11 1.57 -35.36
CA PHE A 15 9.05 1.68 -36.49
C PHE A 15 10.53 1.54 -36.09
N GLN A 16 10.81 0.75 -35.06
CA GLN A 16 12.16 0.40 -34.62
C GLN A 16 12.15 -0.89 -33.81
N GLY A 17 13.30 -1.56 -33.73
CA GLY A 17 13.53 -2.60 -32.73
C GLY A 17 13.71 -2.05 -31.32
N VAL A 18 13.96 -2.94 -30.35
CA VAL A 18 14.36 -2.61 -28.97
C VAL A 18 15.85 -2.91 -28.83
N LEU A 19 16.68 -1.89 -28.98
CA LEU A 19 18.15 -1.99 -29.00
C LEU A 19 18.85 -1.12 -27.95
N ASP A 20 18.08 -0.44 -27.12
CA ASP A 20 18.48 0.51 -26.08
C ASP A 20 18.56 -0.16 -24.69
N ASN A 21 18.88 -1.45 -24.64
CA ASN A 21 19.00 -2.19 -23.37
C ASN A 21 20.03 -1.53 -22.44
N HIS A 22 19.61 -1.28 -21.21
CA HIS A 22 20.48 -0.88 -20.11
C HIS A 22 20.49 -1.96 -19.03
N ARG A 23 21.59 -2.06 -18.28
CA ARG A 23 21.67 -3.01 -17.16
C ARG A 23 20.62 -2.66 -16.10
N THR A 24 19.67 -3.56 -15.90
CA THR A 24 18.64 -3.47 -14.86
C THR A 24 18.92 -4.50 -13.76
N LEU A 25 18.53 -4.18 -12.52
CA LEU A 25 18.62 -5.10 -11.38
C LEU A 25 17.22 -5.62 -11.04
N SER A 26 16.95 -6.88 -11.35
CA SER A 26 15.71 -7.54 -10.94
C SER A 26 15.88 -8.19 -9.57
N ARG A 27 14.91 -8.00 -8.67
CA ARG A 27 14.88 -8.58 -7.33
C ARG A 27 13.65 -9.47 -7.18
N PHE A 28 13.84 -10.65 -6.59
CA PHE A 28 12.78 -11.62 -6.39
C PHE A 28 12.90 -12.26 -5.00
N ARG A 29 11.76 -12.71 -4.46
CA ARG A 29 11.69 -13.60 -3.31
C ARG A 29 11.17 -14.95 -3.79
N LEU A 30 11.89 -16.02 -3.45
CA LEU A 30 11.43 -17.39 -3.66
C LEU A 30 11.00 -17.94 -2.31
N LEU A 31 9.70 -18.19 -2.17
CA LEU A 31 9.09 -18.73 -0.96
C LEU A 31 8.53 -20.11 -1.25
N VAL A 32 8.94 -21.10 -0.47
CA VAL A 32 8.40 -22.47 -0.52
C VAL A 32 7.57 -22.69 0.74
N GLU A 33 6.30 -22.99 0.55
CA GLU A 33 5.34 -23.10 1.66
C GLU A 33 4.78 -24.53 1.73
N PRO A 34 4.81 -25.18 2.91
CA PRO A 34 4.01 -26.36 3.14
C PRO A 34 2.55 -25.93 3.28
N LEU A 35 1.71 -26.29 2.31
CA LEU A 35 0.28 -26.02 2.35
C LEU A 35 -0.47 -27.17 3.03
N ALA A 36 -1.48 -26.85 3.84
CA ALA A 36 -2.43 -27.80 4.37
C ALA A 36 -3.38 -28.25 3.25
N SER A 37 -3.58 -29.56 3.13
CA SER A 37 -4.67 -30.14 2.37
C SER A 37 -5.99 -29.78 3.06
N SER A 38 -6.92 -29.19 2.32
CA SER A 38 -8.27 -28.92 2.80
C SER A 38 -9.24 -29.76 2.00
N ASP A 39 -9.87 -30.74 2.65
CA ASP A 39 -10.90 -31.59 2.04
C ASP A 39 -12.15 -30.79 1.60
N LYS A 40 -12.26 -29.53 2.03
CA LYS A 40 -13.35 -28.60 1.69
C LYS A 40 -13.04 -27.68 0.52
N ILE A 41 -11.80 -27.68 0.00
CA ILE A 41 -11.40 -26.81 -1.11
C ILE A 41 -11.36 -27.63 -2.40
N ASN A 42 -12.31 -27.39 -3.29
CA ASN A 42 -12.28 -27.94 -4.64
C ASN A 42 -11.26 -27.17 -5.49
N THR A 43 -10.01 -27.62 -5.51
CA THR A 43 -8.93 -26.99 -6.28
C THR A 43 -9.19 -26.99 -7.79
N ALA A 44 -10.07 -27.86 -8.30
CA ALA A 44 -10.43 -27.89 -9.71
C ALA A 44 -11.35 -26.72 -10.12
N GLU A 45 -12.04 -26.11 -9.17
CA GLU A 45 -12.94 -24.96 -9.41
C GLU A 45 -12.34 -23.61 -8.95
N GLU A 46 -11.17 -23.64 -8.31
CA GLU A 46 -10.45 -22.45 -7.84
C GLU A 46 -9.97 -21.61 -9.03
N ARG A 47 -10.55 -20.41 -9.23
CA ARG A 47 -10.17 -19.48 -10.31
C ARG A 47 -9.30 -18.31 -9.86
N ILE A 48 -9.15 -18.12 -8.55
CA ILE A 48 -8.46 -16.98 -7.93
C ILE A 48 -7.55 -17.54 -6.85
N GLY A 49 -6.28 -17.15 -6.88
CA GLY A 49 -5.31 -17.45 -5.83
C GLY A 49 -4.96 -16.18 -5.05
N PHE A 50 -4.70 -16.35 -3.76
CA PHE A 50 -4.22 -15.28 -2.89
C PHE A 50 -2.88 -15.67 -2.27
N HIS A 51 -2.08 -14.67 -1.90
CA HIS A 51 -0.87 -14.94 -1.13
C HIS A 51 -1.23 -15.45 0.26
N SER A 52 -0.43 -16.36 0.80
CA SER A 52 -0.46 -16.62 2.25
C SER A 52 -0.04 -15.37 3.02
N VAL A 53 -0.26 -15.36 4.32
CA VAL A 53 0.19 -14.26 5.19
C VAL A 53 1.71 -14.05 5.10
N VAL A 54 2.50 -15.13 5.02
CA VAL A 54 3.97 -15.05 4.88
C VAL A 54 4.36 -14.60 3.48
N GLY A 55 3.68 -15.11 2.44
CA GLY A 55 3.88 -14.69 1.05
C GLY A 55 3.60 -13.20 0.85
N LEU A 56 2.50 -12.72 1.42
CA LEU A 56 2.12 -11.30 1.39
C LEU A 56 3.18 -10.44 2.09
N ALA A 57 3.71 -10.87 3.24
CA ALA A 57 4.75 -10.12 3.92
C ALA A 57 6.05 -10.02 3.09
N GLN A 58 6.44 -11.10 2.40
CA GLN A 58 7.60 -11.07 1.49
C GLN A 58 7.36 -10.15 0.29
N ASP A 59 6.14 -10.13 -0.24
CA ASP A 59 5.75 -9.24 -1.32
C ASP A 59 5.77 -7.77 -0.88
N MET A 60 5.23 -7.49 0.31
CA MET A 60 5.23 -6.14 0.89
C MET A 60 6.66 -5.63 1.16
N GLU A 61 7.59 -6.48 1.59
CA GLU A 61 8.99 -6.07 1.81
C GLU A 61 9.69 -5.67 0.50
N LEU A 62 9.34 -6.30 -0.63
CA LEU A 62 9.87 -5.95 -1.94
C LEU A 62 9.31 -4.61 -2.44
N HIS A 63 8.01 -4.37 -2.25
CA HIS A 63 7.34 -3.15 -2.72
C HIS A 63 7.54 -1.94 -1.79
N TYR A 64 7.68 -2.16 -0.49
CA TYR A 64 7.81 -1.15 0.54
C TYR A 64 9.08 -1.37 1.38
N PRO A 65 10.28 -1.23 0.78
CA PRO A 65 11.53 -1.47 1.49
C PRO A 65 11.79 -0.38 2.54
N ILE A 66 12.51 -0.76 3.60
CA ILE A 66 12.95 0.20 4.62
C ILE A 66 13.89 1.24 3.99
N VAL A 67 13.49 2.51 4.09
CA VAL A 67 14.32 3.63 3.65
C VAL A 67 15.37 3.94 4.73
N ARG A 68 16.64 3.80 4.37
CA ARG A 68 17.76 4.13 5.25
C ARG A 68 18.21 5.56 4.98
N MET A 69 18.05 6.44 5.97
CA MET A 69 18.55 7.81 5.92
C MET A 69 19.93 7.88 6.56
N LEU A 70 20.90 8.44 5.83
CA LEU A 70 22.28 8.58 6.30
C LEU A 70 22.55 10.05 6.64
N THR A 71 23.17 10.30 7.80
CA THR A 71 23.57 11.63 8.23
C THR A 71 25.03 11.64 8.65
N LYS A 72 25.69 12.81 8.50
CA LYS A 72 27.04 13.04 9.03
C LYS A 72 27.02 13.40 10.52
N ALA A 73 25.89 13.86 11.03
CA ALA A 73 25.74 14.17 12.45
C ALA A 73 25.64 12.88 13.29
N GLN A 74 25.94 12.98 14.58
CA GLN A 74 25.60 11.92 15.54
C GLN A 74 24.07 11.72 15.51
N PRO A 75 23.58 10.51 15.19
CA PRO A 75 22.15 10.24 15.15
C PRO A 75 21.59 10.37 16.56
N ASN A 76 20.54 11.17 16.73
CA ASN A 76 19.79 11.21 17.98
C ASN A 76 19.08 9.85 18.17
N THR A 77 18.93 9.39 19.41
CA THR A 77 18.24 8.12 19.73
C THR A 77 16.71 8.24 19.71
N GLU A 78 16.18 9.41 19.35
CA GLU A 78 14.74 9.66 19.30
C GLU A 78 14.07 8.90 18.16
N THR A 79 13.19 7.97 18.52
CA THR A 79 12.26 7.33 17.59
C THR A 79 10.99 8.16 17.49
N VAL A 80 10.78 8.81 16.34
CA VAL A 80 9.52 9.51 16.06
C VAL A 80 8.60 8.57 15.27
N GLY A 81 7.46 8.22 15.87
CA GLY A 81 6.41 7.46 15.20
C GLY A 81 5.45 8.40 14.45
N GLY A 82 5.27 8.21 13.15
CA GLY A 82 4.30 8.98 12.35
C GLY A 82 2.84 8.65 12.64
N ILE A 83 2.57 7.54 13.32
CA ILE A 83 1.25 7.11 13.79
C ILE A 83 1.34 6.71 15.27
N SER A 84 0.29 6.98 16.03
CA SER A 84 0.24 6.74 17.49
C SER A 84 -0.11 5.31 17.88
N GLN A 85 -0.69 4.53 16.96
CA GLN A 85 -1.07 3.13 17.19
C GLN A 85 -0.71 2.27 15.99
N SER A 86 -0.30 1.02 16.25
CA SER A 86 -0.09 0.03 15.18
C SER A 86 -1.42 -0.35 14.53
N LEU A 87 -1.40 -0.47 13.20
CA LEU A 87 -2.49 -1.00 12.39
C LEU A 87 -2.73 -2.50 12.66
N PRO A 88 -3.91 -3.03 12.33
CA PRO A 88 -4.13 -4.46 12.19
C PRO A 88 -3.15 -5.08 11.18
N CYS A 89 -2.83 -6.35 11.38
CA CYS A 89 -1.80 -7.05 10.61
C CYS A 89 -2.17 -7.29 9.15
N ASP A 90 -3.45 -7.17 8.83
CA ASP A 90 -4.05 -7.36 7.52
C ASP A 90 -4.52 -6.03 6.90
N VAL A 91 -4.08 -4.87 7.42
CA VAL A 91 -4.42 -3.56 6.86
C VAL A 91 -3.14 -2.82 6.47
N HIS A 92 -3.13 -2.31 5.24
CA HIS A 92 -2.01 -1.60 4.64
C HIS A 92 -2.39 -0.16 4.29
N ILE A 93 -1.49 0.79 4.60
CA ILE A 93 -1.60 2.17 4.10
C ILE A 93 -1.01 2.20 2.70
N VAL A 94 -1.88 2.25 1.69
CA VAL A 94 -1.46 2.37 0.29
C VAL A 94 -0.96 3.78 -0.01
N ASN A 95 -1.58 4.79 0.60
CA ASN A 95 -1.21 6.18 0.39
C ASN A 95 -1.55 7.04 1.62
N LEU A 96 -0.68 8.01 1.91
CA LEU A 96 -0.94 9.10 2.83
C LEU A 96 -0.39 10.38 2.21
N ARG A 97 -1.29 11.25 1.71
CA ARG A 97 -0.89 12.43 0.93
C ARG A 97 -1.58 13.69 1.44
N THR A 98 -0.83 14.76 1.66
CA THR A 98 -1.37 16.08 1.97
C THR A 98 -2.07 16.71 0.78
N THR A 99 -3.14 17.46 1.03
CA THR A 99 -3.91 18.17 -0.01
C THR A 99 -3.52 19.65 -0.09
N ALA A 100 -3.77 20.25 -1.25
CA ALA A 100 -3.57 21.67 -1.48
C ALA A 100 -4.87 22.30 -1.99
N GLY A 101 -4.99 23.61 -1.81
CA GLY A 101 -6.07 24.41 -2.36
C GLY A 101 -6.02 24.48 -3.90
N ALA A 102 -7.07 25.06 -4.47
CA ALA A 102 -7.15 25.30 -5.90
C ALA A 102 -5.94 26.13 -6.38
N THR A 103 -5.37 25.71 -7.51
CA THR A 103 -4.28 26.44 -8.15
C THR A 103 -4.78 27.81 -8.60
N ASN A 104 -4.08 28.87 -8.19
CA ASN A 104 -4.42 30.21 -8.63
C ASN A 104 -3.85 30.49 -10.04
N TYR A 105 -4.60 30.09 -11.08
CA TYR A 105 -4.22 30.31 -12.48
C TYR A 105 -4.25 31.78 -12.91
N GLY A 106 -4.96 32.65 -12.18
CA GLY A 106 -4.98 34.09 -12.44
C GLY A 106 -3.85 34.86 -11.76
N GLY A 107 -3.09 34.21 -10.88
CA GLY A 107 -2.00 34.80 -10.11
C GLY A 107 -0.64 34.18 -10.44
N ASN A 108 0.12 33.85 -9.40
CA ASN A 108 1.45 33.24 -9.52
C ASN A 108 1.44 31.74 -9.86
N GLY A 109 0.27 31.15 -10.18
CA GLY A 109 0.15 29.72 -10.51
C GLY A 109 0.36 28.79 -9.30
N MET A 110 0.35 29.31 -8.07
CA MET A 110 0.67 28.54 -6.87
C MET A 110 -0.60 28.12 -6.12
N SER A 111 -0.54 26.96 -5.46
CA SER A 111 -1.58 26.45 -4.57
C SER A 111 -1.18 26.66 -3.11
N THR A 112 -2.16 27.00 -2.27
CA THR A 112 -1.93 27.08 -0.82
C THR A 112 -2.00 25.69 -0.19
N PRO A 113 -1.06 25.32 0.69
CA PRO A 113 -1.15 24.05 1.41
C PRO A 113 -2.36 24.07 2.35
N LYS A 114 -3.04 22.93 2.47
CA LYS A 114 -4.10 22.75 3.46
C LYS A 114 -3.61 21.87 4.61
N ASN A 115 -4.20 22.05 5.79
CA ASN A 115 -4.05 21.14 6.92
C ASN A 115 -4.98 19.93 6.76
N GLU A 116 -4.85 19.28 5.62
CA GLU A 116 -5.70 18.17 5.20
C GLU A 116 -4.82 17.10 4.54
N ALA A 117 -5.17 15.84 4.71
CA ALA A 117 -4.51 14.72 4.05
C ALA A 117 -5.51 13.64 3.68
N ALA A 118 -5.18 12.87 2.66
CA ALA A 118 -5.91 11.69 2.26
C ALA A 118 -5.17 10.44 2.71
N LEU A 119 -5.86 9.59 3.45
CA LEU A 119 -5.43 8.27 3.88
C LEU A 119 -6.16 7.22 3.02
N ILE A 120 -5.40 6.41 2.30
CA ILE A 120 -5.93 5.28 1.51
C ILE A 120 -5.49 3.99 2.17
N LEU A 121 -6.46 3.16 2.55
CA LEU A 121 -6.26 1.88 3.20
C LEU A 121 -6.70 0.73 2.29
N TYR A 122 -5.97 -0.37 2.35
CA TYR A 122 -6.29 -1.62 1.67
C TYR A 122 -6.21 -2.78 2.66
N ARG A 123 -7.18 -3.69 2.61
CA ARG A 123 -7.17 -4.91 3.44
C ARG A 123 -6.97 -6.14 2.56
N PRO A 124 -5.74 -6.64 2.35
CA PRO A 124 -5.53 -7.85 1.56
C PRO A 124 -6.23 -9.08 2.16
N PHE A 125 -6.78 -9.94 1.30
CA PHE A 125 -7.19 -11.28 1.68
C PHE A 125 -6.01 -12.24 1.56
N THR A 126 -5.87 -13.16 2.51
CA THR A 126 -4.74 -14.09 2.57
C THR A 126 -5.20 -15.54 2.56
N ASP A 127 -4.38 -16.40 1.96
CA ASP A 127 -4.57 -17.84 1.96
C ASP A 127 -4.08 -18.45 3.29
N CYS A 128 -5.02 -19.04 4.03
CA CYS A 128 -4.75 -19.68 5.32
C CYS A 128 -4.21 -21.11 5.22
N ARG A 129 -3.96 -21.64 4.02
CA ARG A 129 -3.41 -23.00 3.83
C ARG A 129 -1.95 -23.11 4.24
N SER A 130 -1.17 -22.03 4.19
CA SER A 130 0.25 -22.09 4.55
C SER A 130 0.42 -22.47 6.02
N LYS A 131 1.28 -23.45 6.28
CA LYS A 131 1.68 -23.85 7.64
C LYS A 131 2.82 -22.99 8.18
N LEU A 132 3.36 -22.06 7.38
CA LEU A 132 4.34 -21.09 7.87
C LEU A 132 3.63 -20.02 8.70
N GLN A 133 4.34 -19.53 9.71
CA GLN A 133 3.88 -18.45 10.56
C GLN A 133 4.82 -17.25 10.40
N LEU A 134 4.26 -16.04 10.50
CA LEU A 134 5.09 -14.84 10.60
C LEU A 134 5.87 -14.88 11.92
N GLN A 135 7.16 -14.56 11.85
CA GLN A 135 7.98 -14.26 13.03
C GLN A 135 7.74 -12.81 13.51
N SER A 136 6.49 -12.35 13.52
CA SER A 136 6.14 -10.99 13.94
C SER A 136 5.26 -11.00 15.17
N ASP A 137 5.41 -9.99 16.01
CA ASP A 137 4.56 -9.75 17.18
C ASP A 137 3.21 -9.13 16.81
N CYS A 138 2.85 -9.14 15.52
CA CYS A 138 1.60 -8.56 15.07
C CYS A 138 0.45 -9.51 15.39
N MET A 139 -0.19 -9.27 16.54
CA MET A 139 -1.33 -10.03 17.04
C MET A 139 -2.67 -9.29 16.86
N LYS A 140 -2.64 -8.05 16.34
CA LYS A 140 -3.83 -7.22 16.20
C LYS A 140 -4.66 -7.67 15.00
N GLN A 141 -5.80 -8.26 15.31
CA GLN A 141 -6.87 -8.48 14.34
C GLN A 141 -7.97 -7.46 14.58
N GLY A 142 -8.47 -6.86 13.50
CA GLY A 142 -9.55 -5.89 13.56
C GLY A 142 -9.94 -5.45 12.16
N ASN A 143 -11.24 -5.43 11.88
CA ASN A 143 -11.77 -4.95 10.61
C ASN A 143 -12.04 -3.44 10.61
N THR A 144 -11.97 -2.78 11.77
CA THR A 144 -12.33 -1.37 11.91
C THR A 144 -11.13 -0.53 12.31
N ILE A 145 -10.92 0.57 11.58
CA ILE A 145 -9.86 1.55 11.84
C ILE A 145 -10.50 2.87 12.27
N ALA A 146 -10.03 3.42 13.38
CA ALA A 146 -10.39 4.77 13.82
C ALA A 146 -9.23 5.74 13.51
N PRO A 147 -9.33 6.62 12.49
CA PRO A 147 -8.22 7.49 12.12
C PRO A 147 -7.79 8.44 13.25
N LYS A 148 -8.73 8.87 14.10
CA LYS A 148 -8.46 9.67 15.32
C LYS A 148 -7.56 8.96 16.35
N LYS A 149 -7.48 7.62 16.31
CA LYS A 149 -6.54 6.85 17.14
C LYS A 149 -5.16 6.74 16.51
N LEU A 150 -5.05 6.86 15.19
CA LEU A 150 -3.79 6.82 14.45
C LEU A 150 -3.08 8.18 14.46
N PHE A 151 -3.84 9.26 14.26
CA PHE A 151 -3.33 10.62 14.18
C PHE A 151 -3.95 11.51 15.26
N GLN A 152 -3.09 12.17 16.03
CA GLN A 152 -3.51 13.09 17.09
C GLN A 152 -4.03 14.40 16.50
N ASN A 153 -4.90 15.09 17.24
CA ASN A 153 -5.42 16.43 16.93
C ASN A 153 -6.19 16.53 15.59
N LEU A 154 -6.81 15.44 15.13
CA LEU A 154 -7.73 15.49 13.99
C LEU A 154 -9.03 16.19 14.39
N ARG A 155 -9.42 17.19 13.60
CA ARG A 155 -10.69 17.93 13.71
C ARG A 155 -11.85 17.16 13.10
N SER A 156 -11.67 16.64 11.89
CA SER A 156 -12.70 15.85 11.21
C SER A 156 -12.10 14.76 10.32
N THR A 157 -12.94 13.77 10.05
CA THR A 157 -12.62 12.60 9.23
C THR A 157 -13.84 12.30 8.36
N GLU A 158 -13.63 12.16 7.06
CA GLU A 158 -14.70 12.00 6.06
C GLU A 158 -14.31 10.95 5.04
N GLU A 159 -15.24 10.08 4.66
CA GLU A 159 -15.01 9.20 3.51
C GLU A 159 -14.95 10.02 2.23
N VAL A 160 -14.07 9.64 1.31
CA VAL A 160 -13.93 10.29 0.01
C VAL A 160 -13.73 9.24 -1.08
N SER A 161 -13.90 9.61 -2.35
CA SER A 161 -13.50 8.73 -3.46
C SER A 161 -11.99 8.47 -3.46
N LEU A 162 -11.53 7.38 -4.08
CA LEU A 162 -10.09 7.05 -4.18
C LEU A 162 -9.25 8.15 -4.85
N THR A 163 -9.90 8.95 -5.71
CA THR A 163 -9.32 10.11 -6.40
C THR A 163 -9.42 11.41 -5.61
N LEU A 164 -10.09 11.40 -4.45
CA LEU A 164 -10.31 12.53 -3.56
C LEU A 164 -11.18 13.65 -4.15
N LEU A 165 -11.88 13.36 -5.25
CA LEU A 165 -12.68 14.34 -5.98
C LEU A 165 -14.13 14.43 -5.47
N TYR A 166 -14.60 13.40 -4.77
CA TYR A 166 -15.95 13.35 -4.25
C TYR A 166 -15.92 13.13 -2.74
N GLU A 167 -16.56 14.05 -2.03
CA GLU A 167 -16.72 13.98 -0.58
C GLU A 167 -17.93 13.11 -0.23
N GLY A 168 -17.72 12.19 0.70
CA GLY A 168 -18.72 11.29 1.23
C GLY A 168 -19.21 11.76 2.59
N LYS A 169 -19.53 10.79 3.45
CA LYS A 169 -20.10 11.07 4.77
C LYS A 169 -18.97 11.28 5.80
N PRO A 170 -19.18 12.13 6.82
CA PRO A 170 -18.34 12.14 8.01
C PRO A 170 -18.30 10.74 8.63
N THR A 171 -17.10 10.29 9.00
CA THR A 171 -16.89 8.97 9.57
C THR A 171 -15.88 9.04 10.70
N ASP A 172 -16.18 8.44 11.85
CA ASP A 172 -15.22 8.30 12.95
C ASP A 172 -14.41 7.01 12.84
N GLU A 173 -14.97 6.00 12.17
CA GLU A 173 -14.43 4.65 12.05
C GLU A 173 -14.73 4.06 10.67
N VAL A 174 -13.73 3.40 10.10
CA VAL A 174 -13.82 2.79 8.77
C VAL A 174 -13.68 1.29 8.88
N ALA A 175 -14.74 0.57 8.51
CA ALA A 175 -14.75 -0.87 8.44
C ALA A 175 -14.29 -1.33 7.05
N LEU A 176 -13.31 -2.24 7.02
CA LEU A 176 -12.73 -2.82 5.82
C LEU A 176 -13.06 -4.32 5.77
N GLN A 177 -13.75 -4.77 4.74
CA GLN A 177 -13.82 -6.19 4.39
C GLN A 177 -12.54 -6.61 3.65
N PRO A 178 -12.23 -7.90 3.59
CA PRO A 178 -11.10 -8.35 2.81
C PRO A 178 -11.26 -8.00 1.33
N GLN A 179 -10.18 -7.53 0.72
CA GLN A 179 -10.09 -6.93 -0.61
C GLN A 179 -10.71 -5.53 -0.78
N ASP A 180 -11.18 -4.90 0.30
CA ASP A 180 -11.62 -3.50 0.22
C ASP A 180 -10.45 -2.53 0.11
N VAL A 181 -10.64 -1.49 -0.70
CA VAL A 181 -9.83 -0.28 -0.73
C VAL A 181 -10.73 0.90 -0.38
N THR A 182 -10.34 1.67 0.63
CA THR A 182 -11.11 2.83 1.10
C THR A 182 -10.22 4.06 1.24
N SER A 183 -10.82 5.24 1.16
CA SER A 183 -10.13 6.51 1.27
C SER A 183 -10.85 7.44 2.24
N VAL A 184 -10.05 8.04 3.12
CA VAL A 184 -10.52 8.94 4.19
C VAL A 184 -9.76 10.24 4.09
N LYS A 185 -10.49 11.36 4.05
CA LYS A 185 -9.93 12.69 4.24
C LYS A 185 -9.79 12.96 5.74
N LEU A 186 -8.59 13.37 6.12
CA LEU A 186 -8.17 13.75 7.46
C LEU A 186 -8.01 15.27 7.49
N SER A 187 -8.62 15.96 8.45
CA SER A 187 -8.53 17.42 8.60
C SER A 187 -8.06 17.77 10.00
N TRP A 188 -7.06 18.66 10.12
CA TRP A 188 -6.51 19.18 11.38
C TRP A 188 -6.97 20.64 11.61
#